data_AF-A0A151ZHI4-F1
#
_entry.id   AF-A0A151ZHI4-F1
#
_cell.length_a   1.000
_cell.length_b   1.000
_cell.length_c   1.000
_cell.angle_alpha   90.00
_cell.angle_beta   90.00
_cell.angle_gamma   90.00
#
_symmetry.space_group_name_H-M   'P 1'
#
loop_
_entity.id
_entity.type
_entity.pdbx_description
1 polymer ?
#
loop_
_entity_poly.entity_id
_entity_poly.type
_entity_poly.pdbx_seq_one_letter_code
_entity_poly.pdbx_strand_id
1 'polypeptide(L)'
;MFKGLSNISAKINVEALIKHTNPTKNQNGWVQPKISARQLAGFKKFVTRSLKQEWPLPEVGNKLLPERPPKTTIWERNYSFRQKKIQEAINNIPKQLAEKMKAAREKKKKETENNLTILVPNYVKGGPYTLRISNKVNALKKQAVIDKEKQKADFITQAMKKKTTKASK
;
A
#
# COMPACT_ATOMS: atom_id res chain seq x y z
N MET A 1 -29.65 7.45 57.55
CA MET A 1 -30.58 8.50 57.09
C MET A 1 -30.17 9.82 57.74
N PHE A 2 -29.54 10.75 57.01
CA PHE A 2 -29.23 12.08 57.54
C PHE A 2 -30.38 13.04 57.20
N LYS A 3 -31.36 13.14 58.11
CA LYS A 3 -32.37 14.20 58.10
C LYS A 3 -31.80 15.40 58.87
N GLY A 4 -31.65 16.57 58.24
CA GLY A 4 -31.37 17.80 58.98
C GLY A 4 -30.49 18.89 58.35
N LEU A 5 -30.14 18.85 57.06
CA LEU A 5 -29.29 19.89 56.44
C LEU A 5 -30.05 20.82 55.46
N SER A 6 -31.38 20.88 55.54
CA SER A 6 -32.19 21.54 54.52
C SER A 6 -32.27 23.07 54.61
N ASN A 7 -31.59 23.73 55.54
CA ASN A 7 -31.58 25.20 55.63
C ASN A 7 -30.27 25.74 56.25
N ILE A 8 -29.12 25.30 55.76
CA ILE A 8 -27.86 25.99 56.05
C ILE A 8 -27.60 26.96 54.89
N SER A 9 -27.96 28.23 55.09
CA SER A 9 -27.48 29.35 54.27
C SER A 9 -26.00 29.59 54.58
N ALA A 10 -25.14 28.65 54.20
CA ALA A 10 -23.70 28.79 54.33
C ALA A 10 -23.20 29.67 53.18
N LYS A 11 -22.90 30.94 53.48
CA LYS A 11 -22.13 31.78 52.56
C LYS A 11 -20.75 31.14 52.39
N ILE A 12 -20.45 30.68 51.18
CA ILE A 12 -19.15 30.07 50.86
C ILE A 12 -18.09 31.18 50.86
N ASN A 13 -17.07 31.03 51.71
CA ASN A 13 -15.94 31.96 51.71
C ASN A 13 -15.03 31.69 50.49
N VAL A 14 -15.08 32.60 49.52
CA VAL A 14 -14.34 32.51 48.26
C VAL A 14 -12.83 32.61 48.47
N GLU A 15 -12.38 33.46 49.40
CA GLU A 15 -10.96 33.69 49.67
C GLU A 15 -10.29 32.45 50.27
N ALA A 16 -10.97 31.80 51.21
CA ALA A 16 -10.50 30.54 51.81
C ALA A 16 -10.42 29.43 50.76
N LEU A 17 -11.41 29.36 49.85
CA LEU A 17 -11.41 28.40 48.76
C LEU A 17 -10.17 28.62 47.87
N ILE A 18 -9.94 29.84 47.39
CA ILE A 18 -8.80 30.19 46.53
C ILE A 18 -7.47 29.85 47.21
N LYS A 19 -7.32 30.18 48.51
CA LYS A 19 -6.11 29.92 49.29
C LYS A 19 -5.77 28.43 49.40
N HIS A 20 -6.77 27.56 49.41
CA HIS A 20 -6.59 26.12 49.59
C HIS A 20 -6.63 25.31 48.30
N THR A 21 -7.19 25.86 47.22
CA THR A 21 -7.28 25.21 45.91
C THR A 21 -6.16 25.59 44.96
N ASN A 22 -5.58 26.78 45.09
CA ASN A 22 -4.52 27.22 44.19
C ASN A 22 -3.14 26.82 44.72
N PRO A 23 -2.23 26.37 43.83
CA PRO A 23 -0.86 26.13 44.22
C PRO A 23 -0.18 27.46 44.62
N THR A 24 0.69 27.41 45.62
CA THR A 24 1.45 28.58 46.09
C THR A 24 2.91 28.43 45.69
N LYS A 25 3.55 29.52 45.24
CA LYS A 25 4.96 29.49 44.86
C LYS A 25 5.82 29.75 46.10
N ASN A 26 6.72 28.84 46.41
CA ASN A 26 7.72 28.98 47.46
C ASN A 26 9.14 29.03 46.85
N GLN A 27 10.16 29.25 47.68
CA GLN A 27 11.57 29.33 47.26
C GLN A 27 12.05 28.07 46.50
N ASN A 28 11.54 26.90 46.88
CA ASN A 28 11.92 25.60 46.28
C ASN A 28 10.96 25.12 45.17
N GLY A 29 10.02 25.97 44.73
CA GLY A 29 9.09 25.63 43.65
C GLY A 29 7.61 25.76 44.03
N TRP A 30 6.74 25.11 43.25
CA TRP A 30 5.30 25.16 43.45
C TRP A 30 4.84 24.15 44.51
N VAL A 31 4.20 24.66 45.56
CA VAL A 31 3.58 23.86 46.60
C VAL A 31 2.20 23.42 46.13
N GLN A 32 1.90 22.13 46.36
CA GLN A 32 0.61 21.55 46.01
C GLN A 32 -0.52 22.18 46.83
N PRO A 33 -1.73 22.31 46.26
CA PRO A 33 -2.89 22.78 47.00
C PRO A 33 -3.25 21.81 48.12
N LYS A 34 -3.80 22.35 49.22
CA LYS A 34 -4.25 21.54 50.36
C LYS A 34 -5.48 20.69 50.02
N ILE A 35 -6.29 21.15 49.06
CA ILE A 35 -7.47 20.45 48.57
C ILE A 35 -7.14 19.82 47.21
N SER A 36 -7.32 18.51 47.10
CA SER A 36 -7.15 17.80 45.84
C SER A 36 -8.23 18.17 44.83
N ALA A 37 -7.93 18.04 43.53
CA ALA A 37 -8.90 18.31 42.46
C ALA A 37 -10.19 17.47 42.58
N ARG A 38 -10.09 16.22 43.06
CA ARG A 38 -11.24 15.35 43.30
C ARG A 38 -12.13 15.88 44.44
N GLN A 39 -11.54 16.31 45.55
CA GLN A 39 -12.27 16.88 46.67
C GLN A 39 -12.96 18.19 46.26
N LEU A 40 -12.27 19.05 45.52
CA LEU A 40 -12.85 20.28 44.95
C LEU A 40 -14.03 19.97 44.03
N ALA A 41 -13.90 18.98 43.14
CA ALA A 41 -15.00 18.55 42.26
C ALA A 41 -16.18 17.97 43.04
N GLY A 42 -15.92 17.21 44.12
CA GLY A 42 -16.94 16.72 45.04
C GLY A 42 -17.68 17.87 45.74
N PHE A 43 -16.92 18.86 46.25
CA PHE A 43 -17.47 20.05 46.88
C PHE A 43 -18.29 20.90 45.88
N LYS A 44 -17.80 21.11 44.65
CA LYS A 44 -18.56 21.76 43.57
C LYS A 44 -19.89 21.07 43.32
N LYS A 45 -19.91 19.74 43.22
CA LYS A 45 -21.16 18.97 43.05
C LYS A 45 -22.11 19.12 44.23
N PHE A 46 -21.60 19.11 45.46
CA PHE A 46 -22.42 19.29 46.66
C PHE A 46 -23.06 20.68 46.69
N VAL A 47 -22.27 21.73 46.44
CA VAL A 47 -22.74 23.12 46.39
C VAL A 47 -23.81 23.31 45.30
N THR A 48 -23.54 22.86 44.07
CA THR A 48 -24.47 23.10 42.95
C THR A 48 -25.70 22.20 42.98
N ARG A 49 -25.59 20.94 43.41
CA ARG A 49 -26.71 19.98 43.37
C ARG A 49 -27.50 19.92 44.67
N SER A 50 -26.82 19.93 45.82
CA SER A 50 -27.46 19.77 47.14
C SER A 50 -27.89 21.11 47.71
N LEU A 51 -27.02 22.13 47.68
CA LEU A 51 -27.32 23.47 48.19
C LEU A 51 -27.98 24.38 47.15
N LYS A 52 -28.04 23.95 45.88
CA LYS A 52 -28.59 24.72 44.74
C LYS A 52 -28.01 26.14 44.64
N GLN A 53 -26.75 26.30 45.04
CA GLN A 53 -26.04 27.57 45.02
C GLN A 53 -25.08 27.61 43.82
N GLU A 54 -24.89 28.80 43.27
CA GLU A 54 -23.91 29.02 42.22
C GLU A 54 -22.49 28.77 42.73
N TRP A 55 -21.69 28.12 41.91
CA TRP A 55 -20.29 27.86 42.25
C TRP A 55 -19.49 29.16 42.12
N PRO A 56 -18.76 29.58 43.18
CA PRO A 56 -18.17 30.92 43.23
C PRO A 56 -16.90 31.10 42.36
N LEU A 57 -16.30 30.02 41.85
CA LEU A 57 -15.12 30.12 40.99
C LEU A 57 -15.50 30.07 39.51
N PRO A 58 -14.82 30.84 38.63
CA PRO A 58 -15.08 30.80 37.20
C PRO A 58 -14.82 29.39 36.65
N GLU A 59 -15.63 28.99 35.67
CA GLU A 59 -15.39 27.73 34.98
C GLU A 59 -14.13 27.84 34.14
N VAL A 60 -13.25 26.85 34.27
CA VAL A 60 -12.05 26.78 33.43
C VAL A 60 -12.54 26.51 32.01
N GLY A 61 -12.40 27.49 31.13
CA GLY A 61 -12.84 27.38 29.75
C GLY A 61 -12.19 26.19 29.06
N ASN A 62 -12.98 25.16 28.76
CA ASN A 62 -12.52 24.04 27.96
C ASN A 62 -12.31 24.55 26.53
N LYS A 63 -11.05 24.74 26.13
CA LYS A 63 -10.73 24.97 24.73
C LYS A 63 -11.10 23.69 23.97
N LEU A 64 -12.25 23.69 23.30
CA LEU A 64 -12.66 22.61 22.41
C LEU A 64 -11.64 22.56 21.27
N LEU A 65 -10.71 21.61 21.35
CA LEU A 65 -9.82 21.32 20.24
C LEU A 65 -10.67 20.67 19.13
N PRO A 66 -10.45 21.04 17.85
CA PRO A 66 -11.12 20.37 16.75
C PRO A 66 -10.78 18.88 16.77
N GLU A 67 -11.75 18.05 16.40
CA GLU A 67 -11.54 16.61 16.27
C GLU A 67 -10.43 16.36 15.23
N ARG A 68 -9.38 15.65 15.65
CA ARG A 68 -8.28 15.32 14.74
C ARG A 68 -8.75 14.26 13.74
N PRO A 69 -8.37 14.35 12.47
CA PRO A 69 -8.71 13.32 11.51
C PRO A 69 -8.13 11.96 11.94
N PRO A 70 -8.86 10.85 11.71
CA PRO A 70 -8.37 9.53 12.04
C PRO A 70 -7.14 9.21 11.20
N LYS A 71 -6.14 8.58 11.84
CA LYS A 71 -4.97 8.07 11.12
C LYS A 71 -5.39 6.84 10.32
N THR A 72 -5.14 6.87 9.01
CA THR A 72 -5.38 5.73 8.12
C THR A 72 -4.44 4.57 8.42
N THR A 73 -4.90 3.35 8.13
CA THR A 73 -4.10 2.15 8.34
C THR A 73 -2.87 2.14 7.42
N ILE A 74 -1.82 1.41 7.82
CA ILE A 74 -0.61 1.25 6.98
C ILE A 74 -0.99 0.66 5.60
N TRP A 75 -2.01 -0.20 5.57
CA TRP A 75 -2.47 -0.86 4.36
C TRP A 75 -3.09 0.13 3.37
N GLU A 76 -4.00 0.98 3.83
CA GLU A 76 -4.64 2.04 3.02
C GLU A 76 -3.61 3.01 2.46
N ARG A 77 -2.65 3.43 3.28
CA ARG A 77 -1.56 4.32 2.85
C ARG A 77 -0.71 3.72 1.73
N ASN A 78 -0.47 2.41 1.79
CA ASN A 78 0.39 1.71 0.83
C ASN A 78 -0.35 1.14 -0.39
N TYR A 79 -1.68 1.17 -0.40
CA TYR A 79 -2.50 0.56 -1.45
C TYR A 79 -2.17 1.11 -2.84
N SER A 80 -2.11 2.44 -2.99
CA SER A 80 -1.83 3.09 -4.28
C SER A 80 -0.44 2.72 -4.84
N PHE A 81 0.58 2.72 -3.98
CA PHE A 81 1.95 2.36 -4.40
C PHE A 81 2.05 0.90 -4.84
N ARG A 82 1.34 -0.02 -4.16
CA ARG A 82 1.28 -1.43 -4.56
C ARG A 82 0.61 -1.59 -5.91
N GLN A 83 -0.49 -0.90 -6.16
CA GLN A 83 -1.20 -0.95 -7.45
C GLN A 83 -0.32 -0.48 -8.61
N LYS A 84 0.45 0.61 -8.43
CA LYS A 84 1.42 1.08 -9.44
C LYS A 84 2.48 0.02 -9.77
N LYS A 85 3.10 -0.58 -8.76
CA LYS A 85 4.09 -1.66 -8.94
C LYS A 85 3.51 -2.89 -9.62
N ILE A 86 2.28 -3.25 -9.30
CA ILE A 86 1.57 -4.37 -9.95
C ILE A 86 1.35 -4.04 -11.43
N GLN A 87 0.92 -2.84 -11.76
CA GLN A 87 0.71 -2.43 -13.15
C GLN A 87 2.01 -2.45 -13.95
N GLU A 88 3.11 -1.93 -13.39
CA GLU A 88 4.44 -1.99 -14.00
C GLU A 88 4.90 -3.43 -14.22
N ALA A 89 4.66 -4.32 -13.25
CA ALA A 89 4.96 -5.74 -13.39
C ALA A 89 4.15 -6.38 -14.52
N ILE A 90 2.83 -6.12 -14.60
CA ILE A 90 1.94 -6.63 -15.65
C ILE A 90 2.45 -6.21 -17.03
N ASN A 91 2.82 -4.94 -17.20
CA ASN A 91 3.36 -4.44 -18.46
C ASN A 91 4.67 -5.14 -18.87
N ASN A 92 5.46 -5.62 -17.90
CA ASN A 92 6.72 -6.32 -18.12
C ASN A 92 6.57 -7.85 -18.31
N ILE A 93 5.40 -8.45 -18.01
CA ILE A 93 5.16 -9.89 -18.15
C ILE A 93 5.52 -10.42 -19.56
N PRO A 94 5.12 -9.79 -20.68
CA PRO A 94 5.39 -10.33 -22.01
C PRO A 94 6.90 -10.45 -22.29
N LYS A 95 7.68 -9.46 -21.84
CA LYS A 95 9.14 -9.46 -22.01
C LYS A 95 9.77 -10.58 -21.19
N GLN A 96 9.39 -10.72 -19.91
CA GLN A 96 9.88 -11.79 -19.05
C GLN A 96 9.53 -13.18 -19.60
N LEU A 97 8.34 -13.34 -20.19
CA LEU A 97 7.92 -14.59 -20.79
C LEU A 97 8.74 -14.92 -22.04
N ALA A 98 9.02 -13.93 -22.90
CA ALA A 98 9.88 -14.10 -24.06
C ALA A 98 11.32 -14.50 -23.67
N GLU A 99 11.88 -13.87 -22.63
CA GLU A 99 13.21 -14.21 -22.09
C GLU A 99 13.25 -15.64 -21.56
N LYS A 100 12.26 -16.06 -20.76
CA LYS A 100 12.15 -17.44 -20.26
C LYS A 100 12.02 -18.46 -21.40
N MET A 101 11.24 -18.14 -22.43
CA MET A 101 11.08 -19.01 -23.60
C MET A 101 12.37 -19.14 -24.42
N LYS A 102 13.12 -18.04 -24.59
CA LYS A 102 14.44 -18.06 -25.25
C LYS A 102 15.43 -18.90 -24.45
N ALA A 103 15.52 -18.67 -23.14
CA ALA A 103 16.41 -19.43 -22.25
C ALA A 103 16.08 -20.94 -22.28
N ALA A 104 14.80 -21.31 -22.27
CA ALA A 104 14.38 -22.71 -22.38
C ALA A 104 14.78 -23.35 -23.72
N ARG A 105 14.64 -22.62 -24.83
CA ARG A 105 15.06 -23.11 -26.16
C ARG A 105 16.57 -23.27 -26.26
N GLU A 106 17.34 -22.32 -25.74
CA GLU A 106 18.81 -22.41 -25.72
C GLU A 106 19.31 -23.55 -24.86
N LYS A 107 18.69 -23.77 -23.69
CA LYS A 107 18.99 -24.92 -22.84
C LYS A 107 18.75 -26.24 -23.57
N LYS A 108 17.57 -26.41 -24.19
CA LYS A 108 17.27 -27.60 -25.02
C LYS A 108 18.25 -27.78 -26.16
N LYS A 109 18.65 -26.70 -26.84
CA LYS A 109 19.63 -26.75 -27.93
C LYS A 109 21.00 -27.24 -27.44
N LYS A 110 21.48 -26.73 -26.30
CA LYS A 110 22.74 -27.18 -25.68
C LYS A 110 22.67 -28.64 -25.23
N GLU A 111 21.54 -29.08 -24.66
CA GLU A 111 21.32 -30.49 -24.30
C GLU A 111 21.37 -31.39 -25.55
N THR A 112 20.72 -30.99 -26.66
CA THR A 112 20.80 -31.77 -27.91
C THR A 112 22.20 -31.79 -28.51
N GLU A 113 22.93 -30.68 -28.47
CA GLU A 113 24.29 -30.59 -28.98
C GLU A 113 25.26 -31.44 -28.13
N ASN A 114 25.11 -31.43 -26.79
CA ASN A 114 25.87 -32.30 -25.89
C ASN A 114 25.54 -33.79 -26.08
N ASN A 115 24.26 -34.15 -26.25
CA ASN A 115 23.89 -35.55 -26.49
C ASN A 115 24.46 -36.06 -27.82
N LEU A 116 24.43 -35.23 -28.86
CA LEU A 116 24.99 -35.58 -30.17
C LEU A 116 26.51 -35.78 -30.13
N THR A 117 27.25 -34.96 -29.37
CA THR A 117 28.70 -35.12 -29.23
C THR A 117 29.09 -36.33 -28.37
N ILE A 118 28.27 -36.72 -27.39
CA ILE A 118 28.47 -37.95 -26.60
C ILE A 118 28.26 -39.20 -27.45
N LEU A 119 27.19 -39.23 -28.26
CA LEU A 119 26.85 -40.38 -29.11
C LEU A 119 27.79 -40.55 -30.30
N VAL A 120 28.31 -39.45 -30.85
CA VAL A 120 29.21 -39.45 -32.01
C VAL A 120 30.43 -38.56 -31.72
N PRO A 121 31.55 -39.17 -31.27
CA PRO A 121 32.81 -38.45 -31.12
C PRO A 121 33.22 -37.83 -32.46
N ASN A 122 33.63 -36.55 -32.46
CA ASN A 122 33.90 -35.73 -33.66
C ASN A 122 32.69 -35.36 -34.53
N TYR A 123 31.47 -35.34 -33.97
CA TYR A 123 30.32 -34.81 -34.70
C TYR A 123 30.50 -33.33 -35.08
N VAL A 124 30.67 -33.07 -36.37
CA VAL A 124 30.62 -31.73 -36.96
C VAL A 124 29.20 -31.48 -37.46
N LYS A 125 28.59 -30.37 -37.04
CA LYS A 125 27.26 -29.96 -37.47
C LYS A 125 27.24 -29.74 -38.98
N GLY A 126 26.72 -30.71 -39.74
CA GLY A 126 26.79 -30.75 -41.21
C GLY A 126 27.36 -32.05 -41.79
N GLY A 127 27.87 -32.95 -40.95
CA GLY A 127 28.48 -34.22 -41.35
C GLY A 127 29.97 -34.10 -41.66
N PRO A 128 30.68 -35.22 -41.93
CA PRO A 128 32.12 -35.24 -42.22
C PRO A 128 32.47 -34.63 -43.59
N TYR A 129 31.46 -34.41 -44.44
CA TYR A 129 31.62 -33.74 -45.73
C TYR A 129 31.18 -32.29 -45.58
N THR A 130 32.05 -31.34 -45.95
CA THR A 130 31.61 -29.95 -46.12
C THR A 130 30.52 -29.97 -47.19
N LEU A 131 29.30 -29.57 -46.82
CA LEU A 131 28.22 -29.40 -47.78
C LEU A 131 28.70 -28.33 -48.78
N ARG A 132 29.24 -28.75 -49.94
CA ARG A 132 29.39 -27.89 -51.11
C ARG A 132 27.98 -27.61 -51.62
N ILE A 133 27.27 -26.75 -50.90
CA ILE A 133 25.96 -26.26 -51.32
C ILE A 133 26.24 -25.42 -52.55
N SER A 134 25.92 -25.95 -53.73
CA SER A 134 26.06 -25.18 -54.96
C SER A 134 25.26 -23.88 -54.84
N ASN A 135 25.74 -22.81 -55.47
CA ASN A 135 25.06 -21.51 -55.44
C ASN A 135 23.57 -21.60 -55.83
N LYS A 136 23.23 -22.58 -56.68
CA LYS A 136 21.86 -22.91 -57.10
C LYS A 136 20.99 -23.41 -55.95
N VAL A 137 21.50 -24.27 -55.08
CA VAL A 137 20.77 -24.77 -53.90
C VAL A 137 20.60 -23.67 -52.85
N ASN A 138 21.58 -22.78 -52.69
CA ASN A 138 21.44 -21.60 -51.82
C ASN A 138 20.41 -20.60 -52.35
N ALA A 139 20.37 -20.37 -53.67
CA ALA A 139 19.35 -19.54 -54.30
C ALA A 139 17.94 -20.11 -54.09
N LEU A 140 17.76 -21.43 -54.29
CA LEU A 140 16.48 -22.11 -54.03
C LEU A 140 16.04 -22.03 -52.57
N LYS A 141 16.97 -22.15 -51.61
CA LYS A 141 16.66 -21.98 -50.18
C LYS A 141 16.21 -20.56 -49.86
N LYS A 142 16.89 -19.54 -50.40
CA LYS A 142 16.49 -18.12 -50.23
C LYS A 142 15.10 -17.88 -50.81
N GLN A 143 14.82 -18.41 -52.00
CA GLN A 143 13.50 -18.29 -52.63
C GLN A 143 12.41 -18.96 -51.79
N ALA A 144 12.66 -20.18 -51.27
CA ALA A 144 11.71 -20.89 -50.43
C ALA A 144 11.40 -20.18 -49.10
N VAL A 145 12.35 -19.40 -48.55
CA VAL A 145 12.11 -18.55 -47.37
C VAL A 145 11.19 -17.39 -47.74
N ILE A 146 11.49 -16.70 -48.85
CA ILE A 146 10.67 -15.60 -49.37
C ILE A 146 9.24 -16.07 -49.64
N ASP A 147 9.06 -17.23 -50.27
CA ASP A 147 7.74 -17.78 -50.59
C ASP A 147 6.95 -18.16 -49.33
N LYS A 148 7.62 -18.67 -48.29
CA LYS A 148 6.98 -18.93 -46.98
C LYS A 148 6.55 -17.64 -46.26
N GLU A 149 7.33 -16.57 -46.38
CA GLU A 149 6.97 -15.27 -45.81
C GLU A 149 5.79 -14.64 -46.55
N LYS A 150 5.76 -14.72 -47.89
CA LYS A 150 4.61 -14.31 -48.69
C LYS A 150 3.34 -15.07 -48.31
N GLN A 151 3.42 -16.41 -48.18
CA GLN A 151 2.27 -17.22 -47.76
C GLN A 151 1.72 -16.81 -46.38
N LYS A 152 2.60 -16.46 -45.43
CA LYS A 152 2.17 -15.96 -44.12
C LYS A 152 1.48 -14.61 -44.24
N ALA A 153 2.03 -13.69 -45.04
CA ALA A 153 1.43 -12.39 -45.28
C ALA A 153 0.05 -12.51 -45.95
N ASP A 154 -0.07 -13.37 -46.97
CA ASP A 154 -1.33 -13.64 -47.66
C ASP A 154 -2.38 -14.27 -46.73
N PHE A 155 -1.96 -15.16 -45.84
CA PHE A 155 -2.84 -15.73 -44.82
C PHE A 155 -3.35 -14.67 -43.85
N ILE A 156 -2.48 -13.76 -43.40
CA ILE A 156 -2.86 -12.64 -42.50
C ILE A 156 -3.84 -11.69 -43.21
N THR A 157 -3.58 -11.33 -44.47
CA THR A 157 -4.47 -10.42 -45.22
C THR A 157 -5.83 -11.05 -45.52
N GLN A 158 -5.90 -12.35 -45.83
CA GLN A 158 -7.17 -13.08 -45.97
C GLN A 158 -7.94 -13.17 -44.65
N ALA A 159 -7.25 -13.41 -43.53
CA ALA A 159 -7.87 -13.43 -42.20
C ALA A 159 -8.45 -12.05 -41.82
N MET A 160 -7.77 -10.95 -42.20
CA MET A 160 -8.28 -9.59 -42.00
C MET A 160 -9.51 -9.28 -42.86
N LYS A 161 -9.52 -9.68 -44.15
CA LYS A 161 -10.69 -9.51 -45.04
C LYS A 161 -11.93 -10.31 -44.61
N LYS A 162 -11.75 -11.49 -44.00
CA LYS A 162 -12.86 -12.29 -43.43
C LYS A 162 -13.44 -11.67 -42.15
N LYS A 163 -12.68 -10.84 -41.43
CA LYS A 163 -13.14 -10.17 -40.20
C LYS A 163 -14.01 -8.95 -40.50
N THR A 164 -13.73 -8.20 -41.56
CA THR A 164 -14.50 -7.00 -41.93
C THR A 164 -15.86 -7.32 -42.54
N THR A 165 -16.00 -8.44 -43.26
CA THR A 165 -17.26 -8.88 -43.89
C THR A 165 -18.28 -9.48 -42.93
N LYS A 166 -17.87 -9.91 -41.72
CA LYS A 166 -18.77 -10.38 -40.65
C LYS A 166 -19.22 -9.27 -39.69
N ALA A 167 -18.63 -8.08 -39.77
CA ALA A 167 -18.99 -6.92 -38.94
C ALA A 167 -19.97 -5.95 -39.64
N SER A 168 -20.28 -6.20 -40.93
CA SER A 168 -21.16 -5.36 -41.76
C SER A 168 -22.48 -6.06 -42.17
N LYS A 169 -22.89 -7.11 -41.44
CA LYS A 169 -24.22 -7.74 -41.51
C LYS A 169 -24.76 -7.79 -40.09
#